data_AF-A0A6A6NX91-F1
#
_entry.id   AF-A0A6A6NX91-F1
#
_cell.length_a   1.000
_cell.length_b   1.000
_cell.length_c   1.000
_cell.angle_alpha   90.00
_cell.angle_beta   90.00
_cell.angle_gamma   90.00
#
_symmetry.space_group_name_H-M   'P 1'
#
loop_
_entity.id
_entity.type
_entity.pdbx_description
1 polymer ?
#
loop_
_entity_poly.entity_id
_entity_poly.type
_entity_poly.pdbx_seq_one_letter_code
_entity_poly.pdbx_strand_id
1 'polypeptide(L)'
;MAVIWGLDLREIHWRKFKSSNMWNNTYHLRRTKFIVYQCAMILCVVSEALGTAALDDYRKQQNLVSSLNPSAHLHNNSFIGATSYNIFAGVFVATIFGAAFFFDLFWPERHESRSVRLAWKVCAVLACCFELAAALLMTVEVARHGVGVSGVSRAEGERLAALYKHGRAPLRYADNGRAVASAVFAWPGWVATVASAIILFLSQAHDDEFGSPLSSHARNEKAEPVEVAGSNEERGQGAYEGA
;
A
#
# COMPACT_ATOMS: atom_id res chain seq x y z
N MET A 1 -0.73 17.65 27.97
CA MET A 1 -1.39 17.12 26.75
C MET A 1 -0.41 16.20 26.04
N ALA A 2 -0.86 15.06 25.52
CA ALA A 2 0.04 14.08 24.90
C ALA A 2 0.34 14.47 23.44
N VAL A 3 1.20 15.47 23.27
CA VAL A 3 1.89 15.69 22.01
C VAL A 3 3.02 14.67 21.97
N ILE A 4 2.91 13.70 21.06
CA ILE A 4 3.96 12.69 20.87
C ILE A 4 4.65 13.04 19.56
N TRP A 5 5.94 13.37 19.64
CA TRP A 5 6.80 13.62 18.48
C TRP A 5 6.34 14.81 17.62
N GLY A 6 5.74 15.81 18.24
CA GLY A 6 5.21 17.01 17.57
C GLY A 6 3.85 16.83 16.90
N LEU A 7 3.23 15.65 17.04
CA LEU A 7 1.90 15.35 16.51
C LEU A 7 0.86 15.42 17.63
N ASP A 8 -0.19 16.22 17.44
CA ASP A 8 -1.30 16.30 18.40
C ASP A 8 -2.23 15.08 18.22
N LEU A 9 -2.25 14.19 19.21
CA LEU A 9 -3.09 13.00 19.20
C LEU A 9 -4.60 13.31 19.18
N ARG A 10 -5.02 14.54 19.53
CA ARG A 10 -6.42 14.97 19.43
C ARG A 10 -6.94 15.03 18.00
N GLU A 11 -6.04 15.13 17.01
CA GLU A 11 -6.42 15.12 15.61
C GLU A 11 -6.82 13.73 15.11
N ILE A 12 -6.50 12.67 15.86
CA ILE A 12 -6.93 11.31 15.58
C ILE A 12 -8.36 11.13 16.08
N HIS A 13 -9.33 11.34 15.20
CA HIS A 13 -10.72 11.04 15.52
C HIS A 13 -11.47 10.56 14.27
N TRP A 14 -12.49 9.71 14.47
CA TRP A 14 -13.27 9.09 13.40
C TRP A 14 -13.83 10.08 12.36
N ARG A 15 -14.10 11.33 12.75
CA ARG A 15 -14.58 12.38 11.82
C ARG A 15 -13.55 12.77 10.74
N LYS A 16 -12.24 12.53 10.92
CA LYS A 16 -11.21 12.81 9.88
C LYS A 16 -11.36 11.88 8.68
N PHE A 17 -11.91 10.68 8.85
CA PHE A 17 -12.25 9.75 7.76
C PHE A 17 -13.45 10.20 6.91
N LYS A 18 -14.11 11.32 7.25
CA LYS A 18 -15.20 11.85 6.42
C LYS A 18 -14.68 12.16 5.01
N SER A 19 -15.43 11.72 4.01
CA SER A 19 -15.17 11.96 2.58
C SER A 19 -14.79 13.42 2.26
N SER A 20 -15.40 14.40 2.93
CA SER A 20 -15.07 15.84 2.76
C SER A 20 -13.64 16.20 3.16
N ASN A 21 -13.03 15.49 4.11
CA ASN A 21 -11.65 15.70 4.53
C ASN A 21 -10.66 14.97 3.62
N MET A 22 -11.05 13.82 3.08
CA MET A 22 -10.22 13.02 2.18
C MET A 22 -10.16 13.59 0.77
N TRP A 23 -11.28 14.12 0.29
CA TRP A 23 -11.44 14.61 -1.07
C TRP A 23 -11.51 16.13 -1.17
N ASN A 24 -10.79 16.87 -0.34
CA ASN A 24 -10.63 18.32 -0.53
C ASN A 24 -9.45 18.65 -1.47
N ASN A 25 -9.47 19.85 -2.06
CA ASN A 25 -8.39 20.39 -2.91
C ASN A 25 -7.48 21.36 -2.14
N THR A 26 -7.63 21.42 -0.82
CA THR A 26 -6.88 22.33 0.06
C THR A 26 -5.38 21.99 0.09
N TYR A 27 -5.03 20.71 -0.05
CA TYR A 27 -3.65 20.22 0.06
C TYR A 27 -3.15 19.66 -1.27
N HIS A 28 -1.88 19.91 -1.58
CA HIS A 28 -1.27 19.50 -2.85
C HIS A 28 -1.30 17.98 -3.01
N LEU A 29 -1.80 17.51 -4.17
CA LEU A 29 -1.93 16.11 -4.57
C LEU A 29 -2.72 15.19 -3.61
N ARG A 30 -3.48 15.72 -2.64
CA ARG A 30 -4.12 14.89 -1.60
C ARG A 30 -4.98 13.76 -2.16
N ARG A 31 -5.87 14.08 -3.10
CA ARG A 31 -6.76 13.08 -3.72
C ARG A 31 -5.94 12.02 -4.47
N THR A 32 -4.95 12.46 -5.24
CA THR A 32 -4.07 11.60 -6.02
C THR A 32 -3.27 10.66 -5.12
N LYS A 33 -2.67 11.17 -4.04
CA LYS A 33 -1.99 10.37 -3.01
C LYS A 33 -2.90 9.29 -2.48
N PHE A 34 -4.10 9.67 -2.03
CA PHE A 34 -5.02 8.73 -1.40
C PHE A 34 -5.49 7.63 -2.34
N ILE A 35 -5.78 7.95 -3.59
CA ILE A 35 -6.17 6.95 -4.59
C ILE A 35 -4.99 6.02 -4.88
N VAL A 36 -3.83 6.57 -5.21
CA VAL A 36 -2.69 5.77 -5.70
C VAL A 36 -2.08 4.93 -4.58
N TYR A 37 -1.98 5.46 -3.35
CA TYR A 37 -1.52 4.69 -2.19
C TYR A 37 -2.47 3.53 -1.88
N GLN A 38 -3.80 3.75 -1.96
CA GLN A 38 -4.77 2.70 -1.74
C GLN A 38 -4.76 1.65 -2.86
N CYS A 39 -4.57 2.06 -4.12
CA CYS A 39 -4.35 1.11 -5.21
C CYS A 39 -3.13 0.22 -4.94
N ALA A 40 -1.99 0.80 -4.55
CA ALA A 40 -0.80 0.03 -4.21
C ALA A 40 -1.07 -0.96 -3.07
N MET A 41 -1.67 -0.49 -1.96
CA MET A 41 -2.00 -1.33 -0.82
C MET A 41 -2.94 -2.49 -1.18
N ILE A 42 -4.07 -2.20 -1.84
CA ILE A 42 -5.08 -3.22 -2.15
C ILE A 42 -4.50 -4.28 -3.09
N LEU A 43 -3.80 -3.87 -4.16
CA LEU A 43 -3.27 -4.80 -5.14
C LEU A 43 -2.18 -5.70 -4.53
N CYS A 44 -1.27 -5.14 -3.73
CA CYS A 44 -0.24 -5.92 -3.05
C CYS A 44 -0.84 -6.87 -2.00
N VAL A 45 -1.83 -6.41 -1.21
CA VAL A 45 -2.52 -7.26 -0.22
C VAL A 45 -3.30 -8.39 -0.88
N VAL A 46 -3.96 -8.13 -2.01
CA VAL A 46 -4.66 -9.18 -2.78
C VAL A 46 -3.66 -10.20 -3.33
N SER A 47 -2.54 -9.75 -3.89
CA SER A 47 -1.43 -10.61 -4.33
C SER A 47 -0.95 -11.50 -3.19
N GLU A 48 -0.63 -10.91 -2.04
CA GLU A 48 -0.16 -11.60 -0.85
C GLU A 48 -1.17 -12.62 -0.32
N ALA A 49 -2.44 -12.24 -0.19
CA ALA A 49 -3.49 -13.10 0.35
C ALA A 49 -3.73 -14.33 -0.53
N LEU A 50 -3.74 -14.14 -1.86
CA LEU A 50 -3.89 -15.23 -2.83
C LEU A 50 -2.67 -16.16 -2.82
N GLY A 51 -1.46 -15.60 -2.74
CA GLY A 51 -0.22 -16.36 -2.60
C GLY A 51 -0.25 -17.20 -1.33
N THR A 52 -0.60 -16.59 -0.19
CA THR A 52 -0.72 -17.27 1.11
C THR A 52 -1.74 -18.42 1.07
N ALA A 53 -2.88 -18.22 0.40
CA ALA A 53 -3.86 -19.29 0.23
C ALA A 53 -3.33 -20.46 -0.62
N ALA A 54 -2.56 -20.18 -1.68
CA ALA A 54 -1.91 -21.21 -2.47
C ALA A 54 -0.82 -21.96 -1.67
N LEU A 55 -0.01 -21.23 -0.92
CA LEU A 55 1.02 -21.76 -0.02
C LEU A 55 0.46 -22.74 1.00
N ASP A 56 -0.65 -22.36 1.65
CA ASP A 56 -1.33 -23.22 2.62
C ASP A 56 -1.85 -24.51 1.98
N ASP A 57 -2.40 -24.43 0.75
CA ASP A 57 -2.84 -25.62 0.01
C ASP A 57 -1.66 -26.56 -0.32
N TYR A 58 -0.52 -26.03 -0.79
CA TYR A 58 0.67 -26.85 -1.09
C TYR A 58 1.30 -27.47 0.16
N ARG A 59 1.37 -26.72 1.26
CA ARG A 59 1.85 -27.23 2.55
C ARG A 59 0.97 -28.36 3.07
N LYS A 60 -0.35 -28.21 3.01
CA LYS A 60 -1.30 -29.24 3.45
C LYS A 60 -1.25 -30.48 2.56
N GLN A 61 -1.07 -30.30 1.25
CA GLN A 61 -0.84 -31.42 0.34
C GLN A 61 0.43 -32.20 0.68
N GLN A 62 1.55 -31.51 0.92
CA GLN A 62 2.81 -32.12 1.33
C GLN A 62 2.66 -32.93 2.63
N ASN A 63 1.96 -32.38 3.62
CA ASN A 63 1.69 -33.07 4.89
C ASN A 63 0.80 -34.30 4.69
N LEU A 64 -0.25 -34.20 3.85
CA LEU A 64 -1.13 -35.33 3.56
C LEU A 64 -0.37 -36.45 2.88
N VAL A 65 0.37 -36.16 1.80
CA VAL A 65 1.14 -37.19 1.08
C VAL A 65 2.16 -37.88 1.98
N SER A 66 2.87 -37.11 2.80
CA SER A 66 3.83 -37.67 3.76
C SER A 66 3.16 -38.57 4.82
N SER A 67 1.92 -38.25 5.22
CA SER A 67 1.14 -39.08 6.15
C SER A 67 0.60 -40.37 5.53
N LEU A 68 0.28 -40.35 4.22
CA LEU A 68 -0.26 -41.51 3.50
C LEU A 68 0.83 -42.48 3.08
N ASN A 69 1.98 -41.96 2.66
CA ASN A 69 3.13 -42.76 2.28
C ASN A 69 4.41 -42.10 2.78
N PRO A 70 5.03 -42.62 3.86
CA PRO A 70 6.28 -42.08 4.40
C PRO A 70 7.46 -42.07 3.42
N SER A 71 7.40 -42.86 2.35
CA SER A 71 8.41 -42.90 1.29
C SER A 71 8.18 -41.86 0.19
N ALA A 72 7.03 -41.17 0.17
CA ALA A 72 6.70 -40.16 -0.82
C ALA A 72 6.97 -38.75 -0.26
N HIS A 73 7.88 -38.01 -0.91
CA HIS A 73 8.22 -36.65 -0.50
C HIS A 73 7.90 -35.65 -1.62
N LEU A 74 7.10 -34.64 -1.28
CA LEU A 74 6.80 -33.48 -2.13
C LEU A 74 7.68 -32.29 -1.72
N HIS A 75 8.37 -31.70 -2.68
CA HIS A 75 9.27 -30.57 -2.47
C HIS A 75 8.64 -29.28 -3.03
N ASN A 76 8.32 -28.35 -2.12
CA ASN A 76 7.70 -27.05 -2.43
C ASN A 76 8.54 -25.85 -2.00
N ASN A 77 9.81 -26.07 -1.64
CA ASN A 77 10.63 -25.07 -0.97
C ASN A 77 10.78 -23.77 -1.77
N SER A 78 10.90 -23.85 -3.10
CA SER A 78 11.01 -22.67 -3.97
C SER A 78 9.73 -21.83 -3.98
N PHE A 79 8.56 -22.47 -4.06
CA PHE A 79 7.28 -21.78 -3.99
C PHE A 79 7.01 -21.18 -2.61
N ILE A 80 7.40 -21.89 -1.55
CA ILE A 80 7.34 -21.38 -0.17
C ILE A 80 8.20 -20.12 -0.05
N GLY A 81 9.46 -20.17 -0.50
CA GLY A 81 10.36 -19.02 -0.46
C GLY A 81 9.83 -17.82 -1.24
N ALA A 82 9.35 -18.04 -2.46
CA ALA A 82 8.77 -16.97 -3.28
C ALA A 82 7.54 -16.34 -2.65
N THR A 83 6.62 -17.16 -2.16
CA THR A 83 5.39 -16.65 -1.53
C THR A 83 5.68 -15.94 -0.21
N SER A 84 6.61 -16.45 0.61
CA SER A 84 7.05 -15.77 1.83
C SER A 84 7.68 -14.42 1.55
N TYR A 85 8.49 -14.31 0.48
CA TYR A 85 9.04 -13.02 0.06
C TYR A 85 7.96 -12.06 -0.44
N ASN A 86 6.96 -12.56 -1.18
CA ASN A 86 5.81 -11.77 -1.60
C ASN A 86 4.98 -11.23 -0.43
N ILE A 87 4.77 -12.04 0.62
CA ILE A 87 4.15 -11.60 1.88
C ILE A 87 4.95 -10.46 2.52
N PHE A 88 6.26 -10.63 2.62
CA PHE A 88 7.13 -9.58 3.17
C PHE A 88 7.02 -8.27 2.37
N ALA A 89 7.11 -8.34 1.04
CA ALA A 89 7.03 -7.16 0.17
C ALA A 89 5.67 -6.45 0.30
N GLY A 90 4.56 -7.21 0.27
CA GLY A 90 3.21 -6.67 0.43
C GLY A 90 2.99 -5.96 1.77
N VAL A 91 3.40 -6.59 2.88
CA VAL A 91 3.35 -5.98 4.23
C VAL A 91 4.23 -4.73 4.31
N PHE A 92 5.41 -4.74 3.68
CA PHE A 92 6.29 -3.58 3.65
C PHE A 92 5.64 -2.41 2.91
N VAL A 93 5.08 -2.63 1.71
CA VAL A 93 4.33 -1.62 0.94
C VAL A 93 3.16 -1.07 1.75
N ALA A 94 2.37 -1.95 2.38
CA ALA A 94 1.24 -1.57 3.22
C ALA A 94 1.67 -0.74 4.43
N THR A 95 2.80 -1.07 5.05
CA THR A 95 3.33 -0.31 6.18
C THR A 95 3.75 1.08 5.77
N ILE A 96 4.51 1.21 4.66
CA ILE A 96 5.04 2.50 4.22
C ILE A 96 3.92 3.41 3.68
N PHE A 97 3.15 2.95 2.70
CA PHE A 97 2.13 3.79 2.06
C PHE A 97 0.84 3.87 2.88
N GLY A 98 0.55 2.88 3.72
CA GLY A 98 -0.53 2.96 4.71
C GLY A 98 -0.22 3.98 5.79
N ALA A 99 1.00 3.97 6.35
CA ALA A 99 1.42 5.00 7.28
C ALA A 99 1.41 6.38 6.60
N ALA A 100 1.96 6.53 5.40
CA ALA A 100 1.93 7.81 4.68
C ALA A 100 0.48 8.30 4.47
N PHE A 101 -0.45 7.41 4.12
CA PHE A 101 -1.88 7.73 4.01
C PHE A 101 -2.47 8.24 5.32
N PHE A 102 -2.26 7.54 6.44
CA PHE A 102 -2.80 7.93 7.73
C PHE A 102 -2.20 9.24 8.23
N PHE A 103 -0.89 9.44 8.05
CA PHE A 103 -0.24 10.66 8.47
C PHE A 103 -0.75 11.87 7.66
N ASP A 104 -0.95 11.73 6.34
CA ASP A 104 -1.54 12.78 5.48
C ASP A 104 -3.03 13.02 5.77
N LEU A 105 -3.72 12.04 6.36
CA LEU A 105 -5.12 12.17 6.77
C LEU A 105 -5.25 12.90 8.12
N PHE A 106 -4.51 12.46 9.13
CA PHE A 106 -4.60 12.97 10.49
C PHE A 106 -3.90 14.32 10.64
N TRP A 107 -2.65 14.41 10.16
CA TRP A 107 -1.79 15.59 10.31
C TRP A 107 -1.29 16.10 8.95
N PRO A 108 -2.17 16.74 8.16
CA PRO A 108 -1.82 17.22 6.84
C PRO A 108 -0.82 18.38 6.86
N GLU A 109 -0.78 19.19 7.94
CA GLU A 109 0.14 20.33 8.11
C GLU A 109 1.38 19.97 8.96
N ARG A 110 1.72 18.69 9.10
CA ARG A 110 2.86 18.27 9.93
C ARG A 110 4.19 18.78 9.38
N HIS A 111 5.04 19.30 10.27
CA HIS A 111 6.43 19.59 9.94
C HIS A 111 7.32 18.38 10.23
N GLU A 112 7.81 17.73 9.17
CA GLU A 112 8.74 16.62 9.28
C GLU A 112 10.20 17.11 9.25
N SER A 113 11.06 16.48 10.07
CA SER A 113 12.50 16.72 9.99
C SER A 113 13.07 16.20 8.66
N ARG A 114 14.18 16.79 8.19
CA ARG A 114 14.86 16.35 6.96
C ARG A 114 15.22 14.86 6.97
N SER A 115 15.58 14.32 8.15
CA SER A 115 15.90 12.90 8.32
C SER A 115 14.71 11.98 8.10
N VAL A 116 13.54 12.34 8.62
CA VAL A 116 12.29 11.58 8.43
C VAL A 116 11.84 11.61 6.98
N ARG A 117 11.95 12.77 6.33
CA ARG A 117 11.64 12.90 4.90
C ARG A 117 12.55 12.05 4.03
N LEU A 118 13.85 12.03 4.33
CA LEU A 118 14.79 11.14 3.66
C LEU A 118 14.45 9.67 3.90
N ALA A 119 14.11 9.29 5.14
CA ALA A 119 13.70 7.92 5.46
C ALA A 119 12.47 7.49 4.64
N TRP A 120 11.46 8.36 4.49
CA TRP A 120 10.32 8.09 3.61
C TRP A 120 10.73 7.83 2.17
N LYS A 121 11.62 8.66 1.60
CA LYS A 121 12.13 8.47 0.23
C LYS A 121 12.88 7.14 0.07
N VAL A 122 13.75 6.81 1.02
CA VAL A 122 14.51 5.56 1.02
C VAL A 122 13.57 4.36 1.12
N CYS A 123 12.63 4.38 2.06
CA CYS A 123 11.64 3.32 2.22
C CYS A 123 10.74 3.17 0.99
N ALA A 124 10.34 4.26 0.32
CA ALA A 124 9.57 4.19 -0.91
C ALA A 124 10.35 3.55 -2.06
N VAL A 125 11.65 3.85 -2.20
CA VAL A 125 12.52 3.19 -3.19
C VAL A 125 12.68 1.70 -2.86
N LEU A 126 12.93 1.37 -1.59
CA LEU A 126 13.02 -0.03 -1.15
C LEU A 126 11.71 -0.79 -1.40
N ALA A 127 10.56 -0.17 -1.18
CA ALA A 127 9.25 -0.77 -1.48
C ALA A 127 9.13 -1.12 -2.97
N CYS A 128 9.57 -0.22 -3.86
CA CYS A 128 9.58 -0.48 -5.30
C CYS A 128 10.51 -1.65 -5.67
N CYS A 129 11.69 -1.73 -5.05
CA CYS A 129 12.65 -2.80 -5.29
C CYS A 129 12.15 -4.16 -4.77
N PHE A 130 11.60 -4.18 -3.55
CA PHE A 130 11.09 -5.41 -2.94
C PHE A 130 9.88 -5.94 -3.71
N GLU A 131 8.93 -5.09 -4.07
CA GLU A 131 7.76 -5.50 -4.83
C GLU A 131 8.13 -5.94 -6.26
N LEU A 132 9.12 -5.31 -6.90
CA LEU A 132 9.62 -5.78 -8.21
C LEU A 132 10.23 -7.17 -8.10
N ALA A 133 11.09 -7.38 -7.10
CA ALA A 133 11.70 -8.68 -6.86
C ALA A 133 10.64 -9.74 -6.54
N ALA A 134 9.59 -9.39 -5.79
CA ALA A 134 8.49 -10.29 -5.47
C ALA A 134 7.68 -10.66 -6.73
N ALA A 135 7.31 -9.67 -7.54
CA ALA A 135 6.60 -9.89 -8.80
C ALA A 135 7.39 -10.78 -9.76
N LEU A 136 8.70 -10.53 -9.91
CA LEU A 136 9.58 -11.35 -10.73
C LEU A 136 9.71 -12.78 -10.20
N LEU A 137 9.98 -12.93 -8.90
CA LEU A 137 10.15 -14.24 -8.28
C LEU A 137 8.86 -15.07 -8.35
N MET A 138 7.72 -14.47 -8.03
CA MET A 138 6.40 -15.12 -8.17
C MET A 138 6.13 -15.50 -9.62
N THR A 139 6.42 -14.62 -10.59
CA THR A 139 6.22 -14.93 -12.01
C THR A 139 7.08 -16.10 -12.46
N VAL A 140 8.37 -16.12 -12.09
CA VAL A 140 9.30 -17.20 -12.47
C VAL A 140 8.88 -18.52 -11.84
N GLU A 141 8.60 -18.54 -10.54
CA GLU A 141 8.21 -19.77 -9.83
C GLU A 141 6.89 -20.32 -10.36
N VAL A 142 5.88 -19.48 -10.50
CA VAL A 142 4.55 -19.92 -10.98
C VAL A 142 4.62 -20.39 -12.43
N ALA A 143 5.37 -19.71 -13.30
CA ALA A 143 5.41 -20.04 -14.72
C ALA A 143 6.30 -21.24 -15.05
N ARG A 144 7.44 -21.40 -14.35
CA ARG A 144 8.48 -22.38 -14.74
C ARG A 144 8.55 -23.60 -13.85
N HIS A 145 8.14 -23.49 -12.59
CA HIS A 145 8.35 -24.55 -11.62
C HIS A 145 7.05 -25.27 -11.24
N GLY A 146 7.25 -26.37 -10.55
CA GLY A 146 6.21 -27.20 -9.99
C GLY A 146 6.74 -28.00 -8.81
N VAL A 147 5.83 -28.69 -8.15
CA VAL A 147 6.10 -29.56 -7.02
C VAL A 147 7.07 -30.66 -7.44
N GLY A 148 8.21 -30.74 -6.77
CA GLY A 148 9.15 -31.85 -6.96
C GLY A 148 8.64 -33.11 -6.27
N VAL A 149 8.74 -34.27 -6.92
CA VAL A 149 8.36 -35.57 -6.35
C VAL A 149 9.62 -36.42 -6.18
N SER A 150 9.80 -37.04 -5.01
CA SER A 150 10.92 -37.95 -4.74
C SER A 150 10.51 -39.12 -3.85
N GLY A 151 11.31 -40.19 -3.86
CA GLY A 151 11.09 -41.41 -3.08
C GLY A 151 10.04 -42.38 -3.64
N VAL A 152 9.17 -41.90 -4.53
CA VAL A 152 8.23 -42.72 -5.31
C VAL A 152 8.27 -42.33 -6.79
N SER A 153 7.63 -43.15 -7.63
CA SER A 153 7.43 -42.78 -9.04
C SER A 153 6.58 -41.51 -9.16
N ARG A 154 6.82 -40.72 -10.19
CA ARG A 154 6.06 -39.48 -10.44
C ARG A 154 4.55 -39.73 -10.53
N ALA A 155 4.15 -40.82 -11.18
CA ALA A 155 2.74 -41.21 -11.31
C ALA A 155 2.09 -41.50 -9.95
N GLU A 156 2.82 -42.13 -9.04
CA GLU A 156 2.30 -42.39 -7.68
C GLU A 156 2.24 -41.09 -6.87
N GLY A 157 3.24 -40.21 -6.99
CA GLY A 157 3.20 -38.88 -6.38
C GLY A 157 2.02 -38.04 -6.88
N GLU A 158 1.73 -38.07 -8.17
CA GLU A 158 0.57 -37.43 -8.79
C GLU A 158 -0.75 -38.00 -8.27
N ARG A 159 -0.85 -39.33 -8.17
CA ARG A 159 -2.03 -40.01 -7.62
C ARG A 159 -2.29 -39.62 -6.17
N LEU A 160 -1.25 -39.61 -5.33
CA LEU A 160 -1.36 -39.23 -3.92
C LEU A 160 -1.68 -37.73 -3.76
N ALA A 161 -1.06 -36.88 -4.58
CA ALA A 161 -1.32 -35.44 -4.59
C ALA A 161 -2.77 -35.11 -5.00
N ALA A 162 -3.36 -35.88 -5.92
CA ALA A 162 -4.74 -35.72 -6.34
C ALA A 162 -5.77 -36.03 -5.23
N LEU A 163 -5.39 -36.82 -4.21
CA LEU A 163 -6.24 -37.08 -3.05
C LEU A 163 -6.46 -35.83 -2.19
N TYR A 164 -5.55 -34.85 -2.24
CA TYR A 164 -5.73 -33.59 -1.53
C TYR A 164 -6.84 -32.74 -2.17
N LYS A 165 -8.00 -32.67 -1.51
CA LYS A 165 -9.17 -31.86 -1.92
C LYS A 165 -9.51 -32.02 -3.42
N HIS A 166 -9.47 -33.25 -3.94
CA HIS A 166 -9.73 -33.55 -5.35
C HIS A 166 -8.83 -32.79 -6.34
N GLY A 167 -7.53 -32.66 -6.03
CA GLY A 167 -6.56 -32.03 -6.93
C GLY A 167 -6.54 -30.51 -6.88
N ARG A 168 -7.01 -29.89 -5.79
CA ARG A 168 -7.03 -28.42 -5.61
C ARG A 168 -5.63 -27.77 -5.74
N ALA A 169 -4.58 -28.51 -5.41
CA ALA A 169 -3.19 -28.09 -5.55
C ALA A 169 -2.53 -28.92 -6.68
N PRO A 170 -2.54 -28.42 -7.94
CA PRO A 170 -1.90 -29.12 -9.04
C PRO A 170 -0.38 -29.09 -8.88
N LEU A 171 0.30 -30.13 -9.36
CA LEU A 171 1.76 -30.22 -9.26
C LEU A 171 2.47 -29.12 -10.05
N ARG A 172 1.85 -28.56 -11.09
CA ARG A 172 2.38 -27.39 -11.78
C ARG A 172 1.78 -26.14 -11.15
N TYR A 173 2.62 -25.20 -10.75
CA TYR A 173 2.14 -23.97 -10.10
C TYR A 173 1.30 -23.10 -11.04
N ALA A 174 1.59 -23.13 -12.34
CA ALA A 174 0.81 -22.44 -13.37
C ALA A 174 -0.66 -22.90 -13.48
N ASP A 175 -0.96 -24.13 -13.05
CA ASP A 175 -2.33 -24.66 -13.10
C ASP A 175 -3.14 -24.25 -11.85
N ASN A 176 -2.48 -23.67 -10.83
CA ASN A 176 -3.13 -23.16 -9.64
C ASN A 176 -3.58 -21.72 -9.86
N GLY A 177 -4.88 -21.53 -10.08
CA GLY A 177 -5.47 -20.22 -10.35
C GLY A 177 -5.17 -19.17 -9.27
N ARG A 178 -4.94 -19.56 -8.01
CA ARG A 178 -4.57 -18.61 -6.93
C ARG A 178 -3.12 -18.17 -7.03
N ALA A 179 -2.22 -19.10 -7.36
CA ALA A 179 -0.82 -18.79 -7.57
C ALA A 179 -0.64 -17.87 -8.80
N VAL A 180 -1.37 -18.18 -9.88
CA VAL A 180 -1.41 -17.32 -11.08
C VAL A 180 -2.00 -15.94 -10.76
N ALA A 181 -3.14 -15.88 -10.09
CA ALA A 181 -3.75 -14.61 -9.74
C ALA A 181 -2.84 -13.78 -8.83
N SER A 182 -2.15 -14.39 -7.86
CA SER A 182 -1.15 -13.73 -7.02
C SER A 182 -0.05 -13.07 -7.87
N ALA A 183 0.57 -13.83 -8.79
CA ALA A 183 1.59 -13.29 -9.69
C ALA A 183 1.05 -12.16 -10.61
N VAL A 184 -0.19 -12.29 -11.09
CA VAL A 184 -0.82 -11.26 -11.93
C VAL A 184 -1.09 -9.98 -11.16
N PHE A 185 -1.59 -10.04 -9.92
CA PHE A 185 -1.87 -8.86 -9.10
C PHE A 185 -0.60 -8.15 -8.60
N ALA A 186 0.51 -8.87 -8.47
CA ALA A 186 1.81 -8.30 -8.09
C ALA A 186 2.29 -7.23 -9.09
N TRP A 187 2.02 -7.40 -10.40
CA TRP A 187 2.48 -6.44 -11.41
C TRP A 187 1.77 -5.08 -11.35
N PRO A 188 0.42 -4.99 -11.36
CA PRO A 188 -0.28 -3.73 -11.09
C PRO A 188 0.06 -3.16 -9.71
N GLY A 189 0.26 -4.02 -8.69
CA GLY A 189 0.71 -3.61 -7.36
C GLY A 189 2.06 -2.89 -7.40
N TRP A 190 3.03 -3.43 -8.12
CA TRP A 190 4.32 -2.81 -8.36
C TRP A 190 4.21 -1.47 -9.08
N VAL A 191 3.43 -1.39 -10.15
CA VAL A 191 3.22 -0.13 -10.90
C VAL A 191 2.61 0.95 -10.00
N ALA A 192 1.60 0.60 -9.21
CA ALA A 192 0.99 1.52 -8.25
C ALA A 192 1.96 1.93 -7.13
N THR A 193 2.86 1.02 -6.72
CA THR A 193 3.94 1.30 -5.75
C THR A 193 4.94 2.31 -6.30
N VAL A 194 5.36 2.16 -7.57
CA VAL A 194 6.24 3.13 -8.26
C VAL A 194 5.54 4.49 -8.39
N ALA A 195 4.28 4.51 -8.80
CA ALA A 195 3.51 5.74 -8.87
C ALA A 195 3.38 6.42 -7.50
N SER A 196 3.16 5.64 -6.44
CA SER A 196 3.10 6.12 -5.06
C SER A 196 4.43 6.75 -4.63
N ALA A 197 5.55 6.11 -4.96
CA ALA A 197 6.88 6.66 -4.70
C ALA A 197 7.09 7.99 -5.44
N ILE A 198 6.76 8.07 -6.74
CA ILE A 198 6.90 9.32 -7.50
C ILE A 198 6.06 10.44 -6.85
N ILE A 199 4.80 10.16 -6.51
CA ILE A 199 3.92 11.15 -5.87
C ILE A 199 4.47 11.61 -4.52
N LEU A 200 5.03 10.71 -3.72
CA LEU A 200 5.68 11.05 -2.45
C LEU A 200 6.83 12.04 -2.68
N PHE A 201 7.67 11.79 -3.66
CA PHE A 201 8.80 12.67 -4.00
C PHE A 201 8.31 14.03 -4.50
N LEU A 202 7.28 14.06 -5.36
CA LEU A 202 6.68 15.31 -5.85
C LEU A 202 6.04 16.12 -4.73
N SER A 203 5.32 15.46 -3.82
CA SER A 203 4.74 16.11 -2.64
C SER A 203 5.82 16.76 -1.80
N GLN A 204 6.92 16.04 -1.52
CA GLN A 204 7.99 16.60 -0.72
C GLN A 204 8.74 17.72 -1.46
N ALA A 205 8.91 17.64 -2.77
CA ALA A 205 9.51 18.75 -3.53
C ALA A 205 8.66 20.04 -3.42
N HIS A 206 7.32 19.91 -3.52
CA HIS A 206 6.40 21.04 -3.29
C HIS A 206 6.51 21.60 -1.87
N ASP A 207 6.56 20.72 -0.86
CA ASP A 207 6.69 21.14 0.54
C ASP A 207 8.04 21.83 0.81
N ASP A 208 9.12 21.43 0.11
CA ASP A 208 10.44 22.06 0.19
C ASP A 208 10.46 23.45 -0.47
N GLU A 209 9.74 23.63 -1.57
CA GLU A 209 9.68 24.90 -2.31
C GLU A 209 8.84 25.96 -1.57
N PHE A 210 7.69 25.56 -1.01
CA PHE A 210 6.71 26.50 -0.47
C PHE A 210 6.60 26.51 1.05
N GLY A 211 7.34 25.65 1.75
CA GLY A 211 7.31 25.52 3.21
C GLY A 211 5.96 25.09 3.79
N SER A 212 4.99 24.73 2.94
CA SER A 212 3.63 24.33 3.34
C SER A 212 3.02 23.31 2.37
N PRO A 213 2.20 22.37 2.89
CA PRO A 213 1.53 21.35 2.07
C PRO A 213 0.26 21.86 1.37
N LEU A 214 -0.02 23.16 1.45
CA LEU A 214 -1.19 23.79 0.86
C LEU A 214 -1.07 23.81 -0.67
N SER A 215 -2.20 23.62 -1.34
CA SER A 215 -2.28 23.80 -2.79
C SER A 215 -2.10 25.27 -3.16
N SER A 216 -1.69 25.54 -4.40
CA SER A 216 -1.44 26.92 -4.86
C SER A 216 -2.65 27.84 -4.70
N HIS A 217 -3.87 27.29 -4.86
CA HIS A 217 -5.11 28.06 -4.75
C HIS A 217 -5.43 28.35 -3.27
N ALA A 218 -5.30 27.36 -2.39
CA ALA A 218 -5.50 27.54 -0.94
C ALA A 218 -4.45 28.48 -0.32
N ARG A 219 -3.24 28.52 -0.87
CA ARG A 219 -2.21 29.48 -0.48
C ARG A 219 -2.55 30.89 -0.93
N ASN A 220 -3.06 31.08 -2.14
CA ASN A 220 -3.50 32.39 -2.63
C ASN A 220 -4.71 32.92 -1.84
N GLU A 221 -5.69 32.06 -1.52
CA GLU A 221 -6.81 32.41 -0.64
C GLU A 221 -6.39 32.80 0.78
N LYS A 222 -5.34 32.18 1.33
CA LYS A 222 -4.76 32.59 2.63
C LYS A 222 -3.88 33.85 2.53
N ALA A 223 -3.37 34.17 1.35
CA ALA A 223 -2.47 35.29 1.11
C ALA A 223 -3.21 36.60 0.76
N GLU A 224 -4.44 36.53 0.26
CA GLU A 224 -5.34 37.68 0.16
C GLU A 224 -5.94 37.95 1.56
N PRO A 225 -5.47 38.95 2.31
CA PRO A 225 -6.20 39.39 3.49
C PRO A 225 -7.50 40.03 3.00
N VAL A 226 -8.57 39.86 3.78
CA VAL A 226 -9.88 40.49 3.58
C VAL A 226 -9.73 42.01 3.41
N GLU A 227 -9.59 42.48 2.17
CA GLU A 227 -9.59 43.90 1.81
C GLU A 227 -10.95 44.29 1.19
N VAL A 228 -12.05 43.79 1.77
CA VAL A 228 -13.41 44.26 1.45
C VAL A 228 -14.27 44.25 2.73
N ALA A 229 -13.85 45.00 3.74
CA ALA A 229 -14.67 45.31 4.91
C ALA A 229 -14.25 46.67 5.48
N GLY A 230 -14.46 47.75 4.71
CA GLY A 230 -14.05 49.08 5.19
C GLY A 230 -14.33 50.24 4.24
N SER A 231 -15.49 50.30 3.59
CA SER A 231 -15.92 51.53 2.93
C SER A 231 -17.45 51.55 2.74
N ASN A 232 -18.22 51.76 3.81
CA ASN A 232 -19.62 52.23 3.72
C ASN A 232 -20.25 52.63 5.08
N GLU A 233 -19.49 53.17 6.03
CA GLU A 233 -20.05 53.69 7.29
C GLU A 233 -19.53 55.09 7.66
N GLU A 234 -19.50 56.02 6.70
CA GLU A 234 -19.39 57.46 7.03
C GLU A 234 -20.26 58.30 6.09
N ARG A 235 -21.59 58.22 6.28
CA ARG A 235 -22.50 59.28 5.84
C ARG A 235 -23.78 59.25 6.66
N GLY A 236 -23.87 60.11 7.67
CA GLY A 236 -25.16 60.50 8.23
C GLY A 236 -25.24 60.60 9.75
N GLN A 237 -24.39 61.41 10.39
CA GLN A 237 -24.73 62.02 11.67
C GLN A 237 -24.25 63.48 11.68
N GLY A 238 -25.20 64.41 11.59
CA GLY A 238 -24.90 65.84 11.61
C GLY A 238 -26.09 66.70 11.20
N ALA A 239 -27.15 66.71 12.00
CA ALA A 239 -28.09 67.82 12.12
C ALA A 239 -29.13 67.50 13.20
N TYR A 240 -28.98 68.08 14.40
CA TYR A 240 -30.07 68.58 15.24
C TYR A 240 -29.43 69.40 16.37
N GLU A 241 -29.27 70.71 16.14
CA GLU A 241 -29.00 71.71 17.18
C GLU A 241 -30.31 72.04 17.91
N GLY A 242 -30.23 72.08 19.24
CA GLY A 242 -31.33 72.45 20.13
C GLY A 242 -31.46 73.96 20.32
N ALA A 243 -32.67 74.35 20.76
CA ALA A 243 -33.00 75.64 21.36
C ALA A 243 -32.52 75.72 22.82
#